data_AF-A0A8H5Q9B6-F1
#
_entry.id   AF-A0A8H5Q9B6-F1
#
_cell.length_a   1.000
_cell.length_b   1.000
_cell.length_c   1.000
_cell.angle_alpha   90.00
_cell.angle_beta   90.00
_cell.angle_gamma   90.00
#
_symmetry.space_group_name_H-M   'P 1'
#
loop_
_entity.id
_entity.type
_entity.pdbx_description
1 polymer ?
#
loop_
_entity_poly.entity_id
_entity_poly.type
_entity_poly.pdbx_seq_one_letter_code
_entity_poly.pdbx_strand_id
1 'polypeptide(L)'
;MGIDAGFDMVPRLSSGAEDQQKWKEFIDHVKAVYEDDSKVKIKANYIEFEVGEHPLLPLKGHKFLRFSSKLNRNGNIDDYISSIIHLARLYFGPRVQPWNDGCDSFGYYSWNEVNDSFELYNKPDPSSSIDVPLFEVRDIPGKGRGLIAKVDIPTGTRILCEKPLLLANPMAPGDLEATVATKLKALSKSQQREFLSLHNNFPGKYPFSGIVRTNALPCGSGSDVGGVYPAISLINHSCLANSHNNWNNEAGHETIHAIRPIKAGEEITISYDEGGPSNVRRPMLKKSFGFDCVCALCSSPPSQLQASDVRRGRIQHLDANIGNPFSMMSDPKAILKDCLSLLHTLQEEYGICAVQHHARLYYDAFQICIAHGDVGRATTLAERSYRARVICEGEDSPETFRIKSFALQPTTHSSFGALSMRWKTGKEEALGGCDTVEFEEWLFRQKS
;
A
#
# COMPACT_ATOMS: atom_id res chain seq x y z
N MET A 1 2.36 -38.18 -15.62
CA MET A 1 2.01 -37.00 -14.79
C MET A 1 1.38 -35.99 -15.72
N GLY A 2 0.19 -35.50 -15.39
CA GLY A 2 -0.46 -34.42 -16.15
C GLY A 2 0.26 -33.10 -15.89
N ILE A 3 0.21 -32.19 -16.85
CA ILE A 3 0.75 -30.83 -16.72
C ILE A 3 -0.40 -29.95 -16.24
N ASP A 4 -0.24 -29.25 -15.12
CA ASP A 4 -1.23 -28.29 -14.65
C ASP A 4 -1.07 -26.97 -15.42
N ALA A 5 -2.19 -26.37 -15.83
CA ALA A 5 -2.20 -25.05 -16.45
C ALA A 5 -3.48 -24.29 -16.08
N GLY A 6 -3.39 -22.97 -16.13
CA GLY A 6 -4.50 -22.10 -15.77
C GLY A 6 -4.11 -20.65 -15.67
N PHE A 7 -4.84 -19.90 -14.86
CA PHE A 7 -4.46 -18.56 -14.45
C PHE A 7 -4.85 -18.26 -13.02
N ASP A 8 -4.09 -17.33 -12.44
CA ASP A 8 -4.36 -16.75 -11.14
C ASP A 8 -4.80 -15.29 -11.29
N MET A 9 -5.61 -14.82 -10.35
CA MET A 9 -6.01 -13.42 -10.25
C MET A 9 -5.13 -12.68 -9.25
N VAL A 10 -4.20 -11.86 -9.74
CA VAL A 10 -3.17 -11.19 -8.93
C VAL A 10 -3.13 -9.68 -9.23
N PRO A 11 -3.40 -8.80 -8.25
CA PRO A 11 -3.85 -9.10 -6.89
C PRO A 11 -5.28 -9.66 -6.86
N ARG A 12 -5.65 -10.29 -5.73
CA ARG A 12 -7.00 -10.82 -5.47
C ARG A 12 -8.07 -9.76 -5.68
N LEU A 13 -9.25 -10.17 -6.14
CA LEU A 13 -10.40 -9.26 -6.24
C LEU A 13 -10.88 -8.87 -4.83
N SER A 14 -11.15 -7.59 -4.64
CA SER A 14 -11.72 -7.06 -3.41
C SER A 14 -13.24 -7.25 -3.39
N SER A 15 -13.83 -7.07 -2.21
CA SER A 15 -15.28 -6.92 -2.07
C SER A 15 -15.77 -5.50 -2.39
N GLY A 16 -14.93 -4.64 -3.00
CA GLY A 16 -15.30 -3.29 -3.40
C GLY A 16 -16.27 -3.26 -4.59
N ALA A 17 -17.03 -2.16 -4.73
CA ALA A 17 -18.07 -2.04 -5.75
C ALA A 17 -17.54 -2.20 -7.20
N GLU A 18 -16.33 -1.71 -7.47
CA GLU A 18 -15.71 -1.79 -8.80
C GLU A 18 -15.37 -3.24 -9.19
N ASP A 19 -14.67 -3.97 -8.32
CA ASP A 19 -14.31 -5.38 -8.56
C ASP A 19 -15.57 -6.26 -8.64
N GLN A 20 -16.57 -6.00 -7.78
CA GLN A 20 -17.85 -6.71 -7.85
C GLN A 20 -18.57 -6.49 -9.18
N GLN A 21 -18.62 -5.24 -9.66
CA GLN A 21 -19.28 -4.91 -10.92
C GLN A 21 -18.56 -5.52 -12.11
N LYS A 22 -17.22 -5.36 -12.20
CA LYS A 22 -16.42 -5.97 -13.27
C LYS A 22 -16.48 -7.49 -13.26
N TRP A 23 -16.47 -8.12 -12.09
CA TRP A 23 -16.61 -9.58 -11.97
C TRP A 23 -17.99 -10.06 -12.41
N LYS A 24 -19.05 -9.31 -12.07
CA LYS A 24 -20.39 -9.63 -12.54
C LYS A 24 -20.48 -9.59 -14.06
N GLU A 25 -19.95 -8.55 -14.69
CA GLU A 25 -19.92 -8.43 -16.16
C GLU A 25 -19.12 -9.56 -16.82
N PHE A 26 -17.97 -9.92 -16.24
CA PHE A 26 -17.17 -11.06 -16.70
C PHE A 26 -17.97 -12.37 -16.60
N ILE A 27 -18.61 -12.64 -15.46
CA ILE A 27 -19.42 -13.86 -15.26
C ILE A 27 -20.60 -13.91 -16.21
N ASP A 28 -21.28 -12.78 -16.45
CA ASP A 28 -22.40 -12.72 -17.38
C ASP A 28 -21.93 -12.97 -18.83
N HIS A 29 -20.75 -12.50 -19.20
CA HIS A 29 -20.13 -12.81 -20.50
C HIS A 29 -19.74 -14.29 -20.62
N VAL A 30 -19.17 -14.89 -19.56
CA VAL A 30 -18.86 -16.33 -19.54
C VAL A 30 -20.15 -17.15 -19.72
N LYS A 31 -21.23 -16.80 -19.03
CA LYS A 31 -22.53 -17.50 -19.19
C LYS A 31 -23.05 -17.41 -20.61
N ALA A 32 -22.94 -16.25 -21.26
CA ALA A 32 -23.38 -16.07 -22.64
C ALA A 32 -22.55 -16.89 -23.64
N VAL A 33 -21.23 -16.95 -23.45
CA VAL A 33 -20.33 -17.73 -24.34
C VAL A 33 -20.59 -19.22 -24.26
N TYR A 34 -20.98 -19.73 -23.08
CA TYR A 34 -21.17 -21.16 -22.84
C TYR A 34 -22.64 -21.56 -22.61
N GLU A 35 -23.61 -20.74 -23.04
CA GLU A 35 -25.04 -20.97 -22.80
C GLU A 35 -25.53 -22.32 -23.36
N ASP A 36 -25.07 -22.69 -24.56
CA ASP A 36 -25.42 -23.93 -25.24
C ASP A 36 -24.43 -25.09 -24.97
N ASP A 37 -23.41 -24.87 -24.12
CA ASP A 37 -22.42 -25.89 -23.82
C ASP A 37 -22.93 -26.84 -22.73
N SER A 38 -23.31 -28.05 -23.13
CA SER A 38 -23.79 -29.10 -22.24
C SER A 38 -22.82 -29.47 -21.10
N LYS A 39 -21.51 -29.14 -21.20
CA LYS A 39 -20.48 -29.42 -20.19
C LYS A 39 -20.29 -28.27 -19.21
N VAL A 40 -20.93 -27.12 -19.40
CA VAL A 40 -20.83 -25.98 -18.49
C VAL A 40 -22.12 -25.89 -17.66
N LYS A 41 -21.99 -26.04 -16.35
CA LYS A 41 -23.12 -26.04 -15.41
C LYS A 41 -23.08 -24.80 -14.53
N ILE A 42 -24.11 -23.96 -14.66
CA ILE A 42 -24.31 -22.83 -13.75
C ILE A 42 -24.97 -23.35 -12.47
N LYS A 43 -24.22 -23.38 -11.37
CA LYS A 43 -24.73 -23.72 -10.03
C LYS A 43 -25.10 -22.46 -9.26
N ALA A 44 -25.62 -22.63 -8.05
CA ALA A 44 -26.07 -21.52 -7.20
C ALA A 44 -24.97 -20.51 -6.85
N ASN A 45 -23.72 -20.96 -6.69
CA ASN A 45 -22.61 -20.13 -6.20
C ASN A 45 -21.39 -20.07 -7.13
N TYR A 46 -21.35 -20.91 -8.16
CA TYR A 46 -20.22 -21.00 -9.10
C TYR A 46 -20.68 -21.59 -10.44
N ILE A 47 -19.87 -21.42 -11.47
CA ILE A 47 -19.95 -22.13 -12.75
C ILE A 47 -18.95 -23.28 -12.67
N GLU A 48 -19.42 -24.49 -12.97
CA GLU A 48 -18.60 -25.69 -13.06
C GLU A 48 -18.43 -26.08 -14.52
N PHE A 49 -17.19 -26.32 -14.94
CA PHE A 49 -16.87 -26.82 -16.26
C PHE A 49 -16.60 -28.32 -16.13
N GLU A 50 -17.53 -29.19 -16.52
CA GLU A 50 -17.45 -30.65 -16.44
C GLU A 50 -16.48 -31.23 -17.51
N VAL A 51 -15.26 -30.69 -17.51
CA VAL A 51 -14.12 -31.03 -18.37
C VAL A 51 -12.85 -31.02 -17.55
N GLY A 52 -11.89 -31.91 -17.86
CA GLY A 52 -10.64 -32.01 -17.10
C GLY A 52 -10.89 -32.34 -15.62
N GLU A 53 -10.28 -31.56 -14.72
CA GLU A 53 -10.44 -31.67 -13.27
C GLU A 53 -11.56 -30.79 -12.69
N HIS A 54 -12.58 -30.47 -13.51
CA HIS A 54 -13.75 -29.70 -13.10
C HIS A 54 -13.41 -28.29 -12.58
N PRO A 55 -12.72 -27.44 -13.36
CA PRO A 55 -12.37 -26.10 -12.91
C PRO A 55 -13.63 -25.27 -12.64
N LEU A 56 -13.55 -24.41 -11.62
CA LEU A 56 -14.68 -23.66 -11.08
C LEU A 56 -14.46 -22.15 -11.21
N LEU A 57 -15.55 -21.42 -11.47
CA LEU A 57 -15.59 -19.95 -11.36
C LEU A 57 -16.67 -19.53 -10.35
N PRO A 58 -16.33 -18.89 -9.23
CA PRO A 58 -17.33 -18.43 -8.28
C PRO A 58 -18.12 -17.26 -8.86
N LEU A 59 -19.41 -17.17 -8.53
CA LEU A 59 -20.23 -16.01 -8.91
C LEU A 59 -19.83 -14.74 -8.14
N LYS A 60 -19.03 -14.88 -7.08
CA LYS A 60 -18.49 -13.77 -6.28
C LYS A 60 -16.98 -13.66 -6.45
N GLY A 61 -16.52 -12.57 -7.04
CA GLY A 61 -15.13 -12.42 -7.50
C GLY A 61 -14.10 -12.42 -6.39
N HIS A 62 -14.41 -11.85 -5.22
CA HIS A 62 -13.47 -11.82 -4.08
C HIS A 62 -13.14 -13.19 -3.51
N LYS A 63 -13.87 -14.24 -3.91
CA LYS A 63 -13.57 -15.63 -3.54
C LYS A 63 -12.66 -16.32 -4.57
N PHE A 64 -12.49 -15.74 -5.76
CA PHE A 64 -11.72 -16.35 -6.83
C PHE A 64 -10.21 -16.15 -6.61
N LEU A 65 -9.46 -17.24 -6.76
CA LEU A 65 -7.98 -17.22 -6.78
C LEU A 65 -7.42 -17.75 -8.09
N ARG A 66 -7.92 -18.91 -8.53
CA ARG A 66 -7.35 -19.70 -9.63
C ARG A 66 -8.43 -20.43 -10.42
N PHE A 67 -8.24 -20.46 -11.73
CA PHE A 67 -8.93 -21.36 -12.64
C PHE A 67 -7.89 -22.22 -13.35
N SER A 68 -7.91 -23.54 -13.14
CA SER A 68 -6.88 -24.44 -13.65
C SER A 68 -7.35 -25.89 -13.74
N SER A 69 -6.72 -26.66 -14.61
CA SER A 69 -6.90 -28.10 -14.72
C SER A 69 -5.64 -28.75 -15.29
N LYS A 70 -5.49 -30.06 -15.08
CA LYS A 70 -4.52 -30.86 -15.83
C LYS A 70 -4.85 -30.90 -17.31
N LEU A 71 -3.84 -30.60 -18.13
CA LEU A 71 -3.85 -30.74 -19.58
C LEU A 71 -3.82 -32.24 -19.93
N ASN A 72 -4.73 -32.65 -20.81
CA ASN A 72 -4.87 -34.04 -21.23
C ASN A 72 -4.63 -34.13 -22.74
N ARG A 73 -3.79 -35.07 -23.20
CA ARG A 73 -3.44 -35.24 -24.64
C ARG A 73 -4.64 -35.50 -25.59
N ASN A 74 -5.83 -35.78 -25.06
CA ASN A 74 -7.04 -36.12 -25.80
C ASN A 74 -8.22 -35.14 -25.59
N GLY A 75 -8.05 -33.98 -24.93
CA GLY A 75 -9.19 -33.24 -24.37
C GLY A 75 -9.26 -31.74 -24.67
N ASN A 76 -10.46 -31.29 -25.02
CA ASN A 76 -10.91 -29.89 -25.22
C ASN A 76 -10.64 -28.92 -24.05
N ILE A 77 -10.04 -29.35 -22.93
CA ILE A 77 -9.86 -28.51 -21.73
C ILE A 77 -8.96 -27.29 -22.00
N ASP A 78 -7.98 -27.46 -22.89
CA ASP A 78 -7.05 -26.42 -23.32
C ASP A 78 -7.80 -25.24 -23.95
N ASP A 79 -8.88 -25.51 -24.69
CA ASP A 79 -9.74 -24.50 -25.32
C ASP A 79 -10.52 -23.72 -24.26
N TYR A 80 -11.07 -24.39 -23.25
CA TYR A 80 -11.76 -23.71 -22.14
C TYR A 80 -10.80 -22.83 -21.33
N ILE A 81 -9.61 -23.35 -20.99
CA ILE A 81 -8.59 -22.57 -20.27
C ILE A 81 -8.21 -21.33 -21.07
N SER A 82 -7.88 -21.51 -22.36
CA SER A 82 -7.47 -20.41 -23.23
C SER A 82 -8.58 -19.37 -23.44
N SER A 83 -9.81 -19.82 -23.63
CA SER A 83 -10.99 -18.98 -23.82
C SER A 83 -11.33 -18.17 -22.56
N ILE A 84 -11.35 -18.82 -21.38
CA ILE A 84 -11.60 -18.13 -20.11
C ILE A 84 -10.47 -17.14 -19.79
N ILE A 85 -9.20 -17.48 -20.04
CA ILE A 85 -8.07 -16.54 -19.89
C ILE A 85 -8.26 -15.32 -20.79
N HIS A 86 -8.64 -15.54 -22.05
CA HIS A 86 -8.87 -14.45 -22.99
C HIS A 86 -9.99 -13.53 -22.52
N LEU A 87 -11.14 -14.10 -22.14
CA LEU A 87 -12.26 -13.34 -21.57
C LEU A 87 -11.84 -12.59 -20.31
N ALA A 88 -11.18 -13.24 -19.36
CA ALA A 88 -10.74 -12.61 -18.12
C ALA A 88 -9.79 -11.43 -18.39
N ARG A 89 -8.90 -11.53 -19.38
CA ARG A 89 -7.99 -10.45 -19.77
C ARG A 89 -8.72 -9.23 -20.33
N LEU A 90 -9.88 -9.39 -20.97
CA LEU A 90 -10.68 -8.26 -21.44
C LEU A 90 -11.17 -7.38 -20.27
N TYR A 91 -11.47 -7.99 -19.12
CA TYR A 91 -12.01 -7.27 -17.96
C TYR A 91 -10.94 -6.85 -16.94
N PHE A 92 -9.93 -7.70 -16.73
CA PHE A 92 -8.96 -7.55 -15.64
C PHE A 92 -7.52 -7.31 -16.12
N GLY A 93 -7.29 -7.36 -17.44
CA GLY A 93 -6.02 -7.07 -18.08
C GLY A 93 -4.85 -7.83 -17.43
N PRO A 94 -3.81 -7.11 -16.96
CA PRO A 94 -2.61 -7.74 -16.41
C PRO A 94 -2.82 -8.42 -15.05
N ARG A 95 -4.00 -8.30 -14.42
CA ARG A 95 -4.29 -9.05 -13.18
C ARG A 95 -4.47 -10.55 -13.43
N VAL A 96 -4.79 -10.92 -14.66
CA VAL A 96 -4.85 -12.31 -15.10
C VAL A 96 -3.42 -12.78 -15.36
N GLN A 97 -2.93 -13.69 -14.53
CA GLN A 97 -1.58 -14.25 -14.59
C GLN A 97 -1.66 -15.72 -15.02
N PRO A 98 -1.58 -16.04 -16.33
CA PRO A 98 -1.54 -17.41 -16.79
C PRO A 98 -0.25 -18.11 -16.41
N TRP A 99 -0.34 -19.41 -16.20
CA TRP A 99 0.78 -20.27 -15.86
C TRP A 99 0.58 -21.67 -16.44
N ASN A 100 1.68 -22.39 -16.59
CA ASN A 100 1.74 -23.74 -17.14
C ASN A 100 2.99 -24.45 -16.61
N ASP A 101 2.78 -25.50 -15.82
CA ASP A 101 3.85 -26.25 -15.16
C ASP A 101 4.79 -26.92 -16.17
N GLY A 102 4.34 -27.19 -17.39
CA GLY A 102 5.14 -27.77 -18.46
C GLY A 102 6.11 -26.78 -19.11
N CYS A 103 5.99 -25.50 -18.78
CA CYS A 103 6.86 -24.41 -19.22
C CYS A 103 7.63 -23.77 -18.05
N ASP A 104 7.77 -24.48 -16.92
CA ASP A 104 8.38 -23.98 -15.68
C ASP A 104 7.74 -22.68 -15.17
N SER A 105 6.46 -22.46 -15.49
CA SER A 105 5.67 -21.32 -15.06
C SER A 105 4.59 -21.81 -14.09
N PHE A 106 4.80 -21.52 -12.80
CA PHE A 106 3.93 -21.99 -11.73
C PHE A 106 2.92 -20.92 -11.32
N GLY A 107 1.76 -21.36 -10.82
CA GLY A 107 0.77 -20.43 -10.31
C GLY A 107 1.23 -19.71 -9.03
N TYR A 108 0.75 -18.47 -8.86
CA TYR A 108 1.13 -17.55 -7.78
C TYR A 108 0.69 -18.03 -6.39
N TYR A 109 -0.51 -18.60 -6.28
CA TYR A 109 -1.03 -19.12 -5.01
C TYR A 109 -0.60 -20.57 -4.75
N SER A 110 -0.35 -20.91 -3.49
CA SER A 110 -0.13 -22.31 -3.11
C SER A 110 -1.41 -23.13 -3.30
N TRP A 111 -1.27 -24.44 -3.57
CA TRP A 111 -2.42 -25.34 -3.69
C TRP A 111 -3.30 -25.36 -2.44
N ASN A 112 -2.73 -25.16 -1.25
CA ASN A 112 -3.49 -25.05 0.00
C ASN A 112 -4.43 -23.84 -0.04
N GLU A 113 -3.93 -22.65 -0.41
CA GLU A 113 -4.76 -21.44 -0.53
C GLU A 113 -5.86 -21.58 -1.58
N VAL A 114 -5.54 -22.23 -2.71
CA VAL A 114 -6.51 -22.48 -3.78
C VAL A 114 -7.63 -23.41 -3.29
N ASN A 115 -7.27 -24.51 -2.63
CA ASN A 115 -8.24 -25.47 -2.09
C ASN A 115 -9.11 -24.83 -0.99
N ASP A 116 -8.52 -24.05 -0.10
CA ASP A 116 -9.25 -23.29 0.93
C ASP A 116 -10.26 -22.32 0.30
N SER A 117 -9.91 -21.70 -0.84
CA SER A 117 -10.80 -20.79 -1.54
C SER A 117 -12.06 -21.46 -2.09
N PHE A 118 -11.97 -22.71 -2.55
CA PHE A 118 -13.12 -23.45 -3.07
C PHE A 118 -14.16 -23.74 -1.99
N GLU A 119 -13.72 -23.99 -0.76
CA GLU A 119 -14.65 -24.13 0.36
C GLU A 119 -15.48 -22.87 0.64
N LEU A 120 -14.95 -21.69 0.27
CA LEU A 120 -15.64 -20.43 0.47
C LEU A 120 -16.82 -20.25 -0.48
N TYR A 121 -16.88 -20.96 -1.60
CA TYR A 121 -17.89 -20.68 -2.65
C TYR A 121 -19.30 -20.95 -2.12
N ASN A 122 -19.46 -22.04 -1.36
CA ASN A 122 -20.74 -22.43 -0.76
C ASN A 122 -20.98 -21.85 0.64
N LYS A 123 -19.94 -21.33 1.29
CA LYS A 123 -20.13 -20.59 2.55
C LYS A 123 -20.79 -19.26 2.21
N PRO A 124 -21.87 -18.85 2.92
CA PRO A 124 -22.36 -17.49 2.80
C PRO A 124 -21.18 -16.55 3.03
N ASP A 125 -21.14 -15.42 2.30
CA ASP A 125 -20.22 -14.37 2.76
C ASP A 125 -20.53 -14.14 4.23
N PRO A 126 -19.50 -13.93 5.08
CA PRO A 126 -19.74 -13.49 6.44
C PRO A 126 -20.77 -12.37 6.34
N SER A 127 -21.97 -12.63 6.86
CA SER A 127 -23.16 -11.79 6.70
C SER A 127 -22.70 -10.36 6.80
N SER A 128 -22.70 -9.62 5.66
CA SER A 128 -22.16 -8.26 5.49
C SER A 128 -21.56 -7.80 6.80
N SER A 129 -20.30 -8.20 7.07
CA SER A 129 -19.70 -8.26 8.42
C SER A 129 -20.56 -7.47 9.39
N ILE A 130 -21.22 -8.10 10.39
CA ILE A 130 -21.73 -7.35 11.55
C ILE A 130 -20.71 -6.26 11.73
N ASP A 131 -21.11 -4.99 11.51
CA ASP A 131 -20.20 -3.88 11.25
C ASP A 131 -19.50 -3.63 12.58
N VAL A 132 -18.62 -4.56 12.95
CA VAL A 132 -17.84 -4.57 14.16
C VAL A 132 -16.81 -3.56 13.77
N PRO A 133 -16.95 -2.33 14.28
CA PRO A 133 -16.09 -1.26 13.82
C PRO A 133 -14.66 -1.71 14.12
N LEU A 134 -13.76 -1.58 13.14
CA LEU A 134 -12.38 -2.04 13.28
C LEU A 134 -11.69 -1.43 14.50
N PHE A 135 -12.17 -0.28 14.92
CA PHE A 135 -11.70 0.47 16.06
C PHE A 135 -12.86 1.07 16.87
N GLU A 136 -12.52 1.60 18.03
CA GLU A 136 -13.34 2.53 18.80
C GLU A 136 -12.51 3.73 19.24
N VAL A 137 -13.17 4.86 19.46
CA VAL A 137 -12.54 6.03 20.06
C VAL A 137 -12.59 5.87 21.57
N ARG A 138 -11.43 5.99 22.24
CA ARG A 138 -11.33 5.99 23.70
C ARG A 138 -10.53 7.18 24.19
N ASP A 139 -10.80 7.60 25.42
CA ASP A 139 -9.87 8.46 26.17
C ASP A 139 -8.66 7.62 26.61
N ILE A 140 -7.48 8.13 26.29
CA ILE A 140 -6.18 7.52 26.54
C ILE A 140 -5.42 8.43 27.53
N PRO A 141 -5.10 7.93 28.73
CA PRO A 141 -4.41 8.72 29.74
C PRO A 141 -3.14 9.40 29.19
N GLY A 142 -3.08 10.73 29.34
CA GLY A 142 -1.94 11.54 28.88
C GLY A 142 -1.89 11.83 27.37
N LYS A 143 -2.77 11.24 26.55
CA LYS A 143 -2.83 11.47 25.09
C LYS A 143 -4.14 12.09 24.59
N GLY A 144 -5.14 12.26 25.46
CA GLY A 144 -6.46 12.73 25.04
C GLY A 144 -7.25 11.59 24.43
N ARG A 145 -7.93 11.81 23.29
CA ARG A 145 -8.66 10.74 22.59
C ARG A 145 -7.76 10.01 21.60
N GLY A 146 -8.04 8.74 21.35
CA GLY A 146 -7.35 7.95 20.35
C GLY A 146 -8.17 6.78 19.85
N LEU A 147 -7.66 6.11 18.82
CA LEU A 147 -8.33 4.98 18.17
C LEU A 147 -7.72 3.67 18.68
N ILE A 148 -8.57 2.80 19.23
CA ILE A 148 -8.17 1.48 19.73
C ILE A 148 -8.77 0.41 18.84
N ALA A 149 -7.95 -0.50 18.33
CA ALA A 149 -8.42 -1.63 17.51
C ALA A 149 -9.37 -2.52 18.33
N LYS A 150 -10.52 -2.89 17.77
CA LYS A 150 -11.49 -3.81 18.41
C LYS A 150 -11.29 -5.26 18.01
N VAL A 151 -10.61 -5.46 16.89
CA VAL A 151 -10.30 -6.76 16.30
C VAL A 151 -8.83 -6.77 15.91
N ASP A 152 -8.28 -7.95 15.63
CA ASP A 152 -6.98 -8.06 15.00
C ASP A 152 -7.08 -7.50 13.57
N ILE A 153 -6.23 -6.52 13.24
CA ILE A 153 -6.19 -5.86 11.93
C ILE A 153 -4.95 -6.36 11.17
N PRO A 154 -5.11 -7.07 10.06
CA PRO A 154 -3.98 -7.51 9.22
C PRO A 154 -3.23 -6.35 8.56
N THR A 155 -1.95 -6.55 8.27
CA THR A 155 -1.15 -5.65 7.41
C THR A 155 -1.84 -5.41 6.07
N GLY A 156 -1.77 -4.18 5.56
CA GLY A 156 -2.39 -3.76 4.31
C GLY A 156 -3.88 -3.39 4.43
N THR A 157 -4.51 -3.61 5.59
CA THR A 157 -5.91 -3.26 5.79
C THR A 157 -6.09 -1.74 5.78
N ARG A 158 -7.02 -1.24 4.96
CA ARG A 158 -7.51 0.14 5.04
C ARG A 158 -8.40 0.30 6.27
N ILE A 159 -7.90 1.02 7.26
CA ILE A 159 -8.59 1.29 8.54
C ILE A 159 -9.59 2.43 8.38
N LEU A 160 -9.17 3.52 7.72
CA LEU A 160 -9.96 4.73 7.54
C LEU A 160 -9.83 5.27 6.11
N CYS A 161 -10.86 5.99 5.69
CA CYS A 161 -11.00 6.63 4.37
C CYS A 161 -11.94 7.83 4.55
N GLU A 162 -11.40 9.04 4.72
CA GLU A 162 -12.19 10.22 5.09
C GLU A 162 -11.92 11.40 4.17
N LYS A 163 -12.99 12.07 3.75
CA LYS A 163 -12.89 13.42 3.19
C LYS A 163 -12.67 14.42 4.33
N PRO A 164 -11.88 15.50 4.10
CA PRO A 164 -11.68 16.51 5.11
C PRO A 164 -12.99 17.24 5.43
N LEU A 165 -13.24 17.51 6.71
CA LEU A 165 -14.27 18.45 7.15
C LEU A 165 -14.01 19.85 6.57
N LEU A 166 -12.73 20.24 6.55
CA LEU A 166 -12.27 21.47 5.94
C LEU A 166 -10.81 21.34 5.50
N LEU A 167 -10.48 22.15 4.49
CA LEU A 167 -9.13 22.38 4.01
C LEU A 167 -8.63 23.74 4.51
N ALA A 168 -7.36 23.85 4.85
CA ALA A 168 -6.71 25.06 5.31
C ALA A 168 -5.39 25.30 4.55
N ASN A 169 -5.18 26.53 4.10
CA ASN A 169 -3.90 26.98 3.53
C ASN A 169 -3.05 27.63 4.63
N PRO A 170 -1.72 27.73 4.46
CA PRO A 170 -0.87 28.45 5.40
C PRO A 170 -1.21 29.93 5.36
N MET A 171 -1.54 30.48 6.53
CA MET A 171 -1.94 31.88 6.69
C MET A 171 -1.53 32.38 8.08
N ALA A 172 -1.55 33.69 8.28
CA ALA A 172 -1.39 34.25 9.62
C ALA A 172 -2.55 33.79 10.53
N PRO A 173 -2.32 33.58 11.84
CA PRO A 173 -3.33 32.98 12.72
C PRO A 173 -4.69 33.69 12.75
N GLY A 174 -4.72 35.02 12.61
CA GLY A 174 -5.97 35.79 12.57
C GLY A 174 -6.76 35.61 11.26
N ASP A 175 -6.08 35.56 10.12
CA ASP A 175 -6.72 35.35 8.82
C ASP A 175 -7.22 33.91 8.67
N LEU A 176 -6.43 32.95 9.19
CA LEU A 176 -6.85 31.56 9.28
C LEU A 176 -8.11 31.42 10.16
N GLU A 177 -8.19 32.14 11.28
CA GLU A 177 -9.33 32.09 12.19
C GLU A 177 -10.61 32.52 11.47
N ALA A 178 -10.57 33.66 10.79
CA ALA A 178 -11.70 34.19 10.03
C ALA A 178 -12.12 33.26 8.87
N THR A 179 -11.14 32.69 8.18
CA THR A 179 -11.37 31.74 7.08
C THR A 179 -12.04 30.48 7.58
N VAL A 180 -11.52 29.89 8.66
CA VAL A 180 -12.07 28.66 9.26
C VAL A 180 -13.45 28.93 9.84
N ALA A 181 -13.67 30.05 10.53
CA ALA A 181 -15.00 30.44 11.03
C ALA A 181 -16.06 30.47 9.92
N THR A 182 -15.69 31.02 8.75
CA THR A 182 -16.56 31.07 7.56
C THR A 182 -16.87 29.66 7.04
N LYS A 183 -15.85 28.82 6.88
CA LYS A 183 -16.01 27.42 6.42
C LYS A 183 -16.85 26.60 7.40
N LEU A 184 -16.58 26.70 8.71
CA LEU A 184 -17.35 26.01 9.75
C LEU A 184 -18.82 26.40 9.74
N LYS A 185 -19.14 27.69 9.55
CA LYS A 185 -20.53 28.15 9.47
C LYS A 185 -21.31 27.51 8.33
N ALA A 186 -20.64 27.13 7.24
CA ALA A 186 -21.23 26.43 6.10
C ALA A 186 -21.41 24.92 6.32
N LEU A 187 -20.74 24.32 7.31
CA LEU A 187 -20.89 22.90 7.64
C LEU A 187 -22.20 22.62 8.39
N SER A 188 -22.62 21.35 8.38
CA SER A 188 -23.75 20.91 9.20
C SER A 188 -23.45 21.05 10.70
N LYS A 189 -24.51 21.06 11.54
CA LYS A 189 -24.33 21.13 13.00
C LYS A 189 -23.60 19.91 13.58
N SER A 190 -23.67 18.74 12.93
CA SER A 190 -22.87 17.57 13.35
C SER A 190 -21.39 17.82 13.12
N GLN A 191 -21.04 18.20 11.88
CA GLN A 191 -19.65 18.47 11.48
C GLN A 191 -19.02 19.63 12.26
N GLN A 192 -19.80 20.68 12.57
CA GLN A 192 -19.35 21.75 13.47
C GLN A 192 -18.97 21.18 14.85
N ARG A 193 -19.80 20.30 15.43
CA ARG A 193 -19.50 19.68 16.73
C ARG A 193 -18.31 18.73 16.65
N GLU A 194 -18.17 17.96 15.58
CA GLU A 194 -17.01 17.09 15.34
C GLU A 194 -15.72 17.92 15.34
N PHE A 195 -15.65 18.99 14.53
CA PHE A 195 -14.51 19.89 14.49
C PHE A 195 -14.21 20.52 15.87
N LEU A 196 -15.24 21.07 16.53
CA LEU A 196 -15.07 21.73 17.82
C LEU A 196 -14.71 20.77 18.96
N SER A 197 -14.89 19.45 18.76
CA SER A 197 -14.47 18.43 19.71
C SER A 197 -12.99 18.04 19.58
N LEU A 198 -12.34 18.41 18.48
CA LEU A 198 -10.93 18.09 18.24
C LEU A 198 -10.02 18.81 19.23
N HIS A 199 -8.85 18.23 19.48
CA HIS A 199 -7.93 18.76 20.47
C HIS A 199 -7.37 20.12 20.03
N ASN A 200 -7.11 21.02 20.98
CA ASN A 200 -6.52 22.33 20.69
C ASN A 200 -5.33 22.59 21.62
N ASN A 201 -4.12 22.45 21.08
CA ASN A 201 -2.88 22.75 21.80
C ASN A 201 -2.58 24.24 21.91
N PHE A 202 -3.31 25.10 21.20
CA PHE A 202 -3.11 26.55 21.16
C PHE A 202 -4.41 27.29 21.54
N PRO A 203 -4.96 27.05 22.75
CA PRO A 203 -6.14 27.76 23.20
C PRO A 203 -5.84 29.26 23.37
N GLY A 204 -6.85 30.10 23.21
CA GLY A 204 -6.71 31.55 23.40
C GLY A 204 -7.44 32.34 22.31
N LYS A 205 -6.75 33.36 21.76
CA LYS A 205 -7.35 34.36 20.85
C LYS A 205 -7.88 33.78 19.53
N TYR A 206 -7.26 32.71 19.02
CA TYR A 206 -7.59 32.11 17.72
C TYR A 206 -7.86 30.59 17.88
N PRO A 207 -8.98 30.21 18.51
CA PRO A 207 -9.26 28.81 18.82
C PRO A 207 -9.42 27.92 17.59
N PHE A 208 -10.04 28.39 16.50
CA PHE A 208 -10.21 27.58 15.29
C PHE A 208 -8.88 27.35 14.57
N SER A 209 -8.04 28.38 14.50
CA SER A 209 -6.66 28.27 14.01
C SER A 209 -5.84 27.30 14.87
N GLY A 210 -6.02 27.33 16.18
CA GLY A 210 -5.37 26.40 17.11
C GLY A 210 -5.78 24.94 16.87
N ILE A 211 -7.07 24.67 16.64
CA ILE A 211 -7.57 23.34 16.27
C ILE A 211 -6.95 22.90 14.93
N VAL A 212 -6.99 23.75 13.89
CA VAL A 212 -6.39 23.41 12.58
C VAL A 212 -4.90 23.10 12.73
N ARG A 213 -4.14 23.96 13.41
CA ARG A 213 -2.70 23.77 13.63
C ARG A 213 -2.38 22.47 14.38
N THR A 214 -3.28 22.03 15.25
CA THR A 214 -3.09 20.80 16.04
C THR A 214 -3.42 19.53 15.25
N ASN A 215 -4.41 19.59 14.35
CA ASN A 215 -5.07 18.40 13.80
C ASN A 215 -4.96 18.24 12.28
N ALA A 216 -4.49 19.25 11.57
CA ALA A 216 -4.44 19.21 10.11
C ALA A 216 -3.29 18.30 9.63
N LEU A 217 -3.62 17.35 8.75
CA LEU A 217 -2.61 16.56 8.04
C LEU A 217 -2.35 17.18 6.66
N PRO A 218 -1.10 17.23 6.17
CA PRO A 218 -0.80 17.67 4.82
C PRO A 218 -1.57 16.84 3.78
N CYS A 219 -2.24 17.50 2.83
CA CYS A 219 -2.93 16.88 1.72
C CYS A 219 -1.92 16.42 0.65
N GLY A 220 -1.07 15.47 1.01
CA GLY A 220 -0.01 14.90 0.19
C GLY A 220 1.38 15.42 0.53
N SER A 221 2.39 14.67 0.09
CA SER A 221 3.81 15.00 0.32
C SER A 221 4.15 16.37 -0.27
N GLY A 222 4.67 17.27 0.57
CA GLY A 222 5.07 18.63 0.17
C GLY A 222 3.90 19.60 -0.05
N SER A 223 2.67 19.20 0.28
CA SER A 223 1.51 20.09 0.18
C SER A 223 1.47 21.06 1.35
N ASP A 224 1.33 22.35 1.05
CA ASP A 224 1.06 23.40 2.02
C ASP A 224 -0.40 23.39 2.53
N VAL A 225 -1.29 22.64 1.86
CA VAL A 225 -2.70 22.55 2.22
C VAL A 225 -2.88 21.44 3.25
N GLY A 226 -3.49 21.77 4.39
CA GLY A 226 -3.85 20.83 5.45
C GLY A 226 -5.33 20.45 5.44
N GLY A 227 -5.65 19.18 5.67
CA GLY A 227 -7.00 18.66 5.86
C GLY A 227 -7.27 18.33 7.33
N VAL A 228 -8.45 18.69 7.84
CA VAL A 228 -8.92 18.31 9.18
C VAL A 228 -10.04 17.29 9.04
N TYR A 229 -10.01 16.23 9.83
CA TYR A 229 -10.87 15.06 9.66
C TYR A 229 -11.60 14.70 10.96
N PRO A 230 -12.77 14.04 10.92
CA PRO A 230 -13.49 13.65 12.13
C PRO A 230 -12.77 12.58 12.95
N ALA A 231 -12.35 11.47 12.31
CA ALA A 231 -11.70 10.36 13.00
C ALA A 231 -10.19 10.35 12.80
N ILE A 232 -9.69 10.64 11.60
CA ILE A 232 -8.24 10.61 11.31
C ILE A 232 -7.47 11.59 12.21
N SER A 233 -8.03 12.76 12.52
CA SER A 233 -7.41 13.73 13.44
C SER A 233 -7.35 13.26 14.89
N LEU A 234 -7.97 12.13 15.25
CA LEU A 234 -7.87 11.51 16.58
C LEU A 234 -6.74 10.47 16.66
N ILE A 235 -6.10 10.10 15.55
CA ILE A 235 -5.01 9.10 15.56
C ILE A 235 -3.78 9.71 16.23
N ASN A 236 -3.35 9.17 17.36
CA ASN A 236 -2.17 9.66 18.07
C ASN A 236 -0.84 9.27 17.40
N HIS A 237 0.22 9.93 17.87
CA HIS A 237 1.58 9.71 17.43
C HIS A 237 2.27 8.48 18.06
N SER A 238 3.09 7.79 17.26
CA SER A 238 4.18 6.92 17.72
C SER A 238 5.40 7.04 16.79
N CYS A 239 6.62 7.10 17.34
CA CYS A 239 7.86 7.07 16.54
C CYS A 239 8.10 5.71 15.85
N LEU A 240 7.41 4.67 16.31
CA LEU A 240 7.27 3.35 15.67
C LEU A 240 5.78 3.11 15.43
N ALA A 241 5.22 3.86 14.47
CA ALA A 241 3.82 3.78 14.11
C ALA A 241 3.44 2.39 13.57
N ASN A 242 2.15 2.05 13.70
CA ASN A 242 1.60 0.81 13.16
C ASN A 242 0.70 1.03 11.94
N SER A 243 0.44 2.29 11.60
CA SER A 243 -0.33 2.69 10.42
C SER A 243 0.36 3.84 9.67
N HIS A 244 0.00 3.99 8.40
CA HIS A 244 0.48 5.06 7.52
C HIS A 244 -0.71 5.82 6.93
N ASN A 245 -0.57 7.15 6.83
CA ASN A 245 -1.55 8.00 6.17
C ASN A 245 -1.14 8.27 4.72
N ASN A 246 -2.12 8.27 3.82
CA ASN A 246 -1.92 8.59 2.42
C ASN A 246 -3.07 9.46 1.88
N TRP A 247 -2.72 10.60 1.30
CA TRP A 247 -3.65 11.50 0.63
C TRP A 247 -3.81 11.10 -0.84
N ASN A 248 -5.05 10.76 -1.22
CA ASN A 248 -5.40 10.55 -2.62
C ASN A 248 -5.94 11.88 -3.19
N ASN A 249 -5.11 12.52 -4.01
CA ASN A 249 -5.40 13.82 -4.62
C ASN A 249 -6.50 13.78 -5.68
N GLU A 250 -6.68 12.65 -6.37
CA GLU A 250 -7.73 12.49 -7.38
C GLU A 250 -9.13 12.37 -6.74
N ALA A 251 -9.23 11.60 -5.65
CA ALA A 251 -10.48 11.38 -4.94
C ALA A 251 -10.75 12.39 -3.80
N GLY A 252 -9.73 13.16 -3.40
CA GLY A 252 -9.83 14.24 -2.41
C GLY A 252 -10.11 13.74 -0.98
N HIS A 253 -9.41 12.69 -0.56
CA HIS A 253 -9.59 12.04 0.74
C HIS A 253 -8.27 11.47 1.28
N GLU A 254 -8.21 11.33 2.60
CA GLU A 254 -7.09 10.69 3.31
C GLU A 254 -7.45 9.25 3.63
N THR A 255 -6.47 8.37 3.55
CA THR A 255 -6.60 6.96 3.91
C THR A 255 -5.59 6.59 4.97
N ILE A 256 -5.95 5.63 5.83
CA ILE A 256 -5.06 5.08 6.86
C ILE A 256 -4.95 3.59 6.63
N HIS A 257 -3.74 3.08 6.45
CA HIS A 257 -3.49 1.66 6.24
C HIS A 257 -2.61 1.09 7.36
N ALA A 258 -2.94 -0.12 7.82
CA ALA A 258 -2.08 -0.86 8.74
C ALA A 258 -0.79 -1.29 8.02
N ILE A 259 0.37 -0.89 8.52
CA ILE A 259 1.68 -1.25 7.94
C ILE A 259 2.32 -2.47 8.60
N ARG A 260 1.69 -2.98 9.66
CA ARG A 260 1.98 -4.26 10.30
C ARG A 260 0.69 -4.81 10.93
N PRO A 261 0.66 -6.06 11.43
CA PRO A 261 -0.49 -6.54 12.19
C PRO A 261 -0.69 -5.69 13.45
N ILE A 262 -1.94 -5.32 13.74
CA ILE A 262 -2.37 -4.58 14.94
C ILE A 262 -3.30 -5.49 15.73
N LYS A 263 -3.04 -5.68 17.01
CA LYS A 263 -3.86 -6.57 17.85
C LYS A 263 -5.10 -5.87 18.39
N ALA A 264 -6.18 -6.62 18.62
CA ALA A 264 -7.32 -6.11 19.37
C ALA A 264 -6.86 -5.52 20.72
N GLY A 265 -7.32 -4.31 21.05
CA GLY A 265 -6.91 -3.54 22.22
C GLY A 265 -5.68 -2.66 22.02
N GLU A 266 -4.97 -2.77 20.88
CA GLU A 266 -3.82 -1.93 20.56
C GLU A 266 -4.27 -0.57 20.01
N GLU A 267 -3.54 0.50 20.34
CA GLU A 267 -3.76 1.84 19.80
C GLU A 267 -3.28 1.94 18.35
N ILE A 268 -4.13 2.45 17.46
CA ILE A 268 -3.79 2.77 16.08
C ILE A 268 -3.04 4.10 16.08
N THR A 269 -1.84 4.14 15.48
CA THR A 269 -0.95 5.30 15.52
C THR A 269 -0.30 5.57 14.17
N ILE A 270 -0.02 6.85 13.88
CA ILE A 270 0.77 7.33 12.74
C ILE A 270 2.01 8.10 13.23
N SER A 271 2.96 8.38 12.35
CA SER A 271 4.05 9.30 12.68
C SER A 271 3.62 10.74 12.41
N TYR A 272 3.96 11.66 13.32
CA TYR A 272 3.80 13.10 13.13
C TYR A 272 5.14 13.77 12.86
N ASP A 273 6.24 13.04 13.05
CA ASP A 273 7.59 13.56 12.92
C ASP A 273 8.20 13.20 11.56
N GLU A 274 9.18 14.02 11.16
CA GLU A 274 9.96 13.87 9.93
C GLU A 274 11.12 12.86 10.11
N GLY A 275 11.08 12.04 11.16
CA GLY A 275 12.14 11.10 11.52
C GLY A 275 13.27 11.72 12.34
N GLY A 276 14.42 11.03 12.29
CA GLY A 276 15.65 11.47 12.95
C GLY A 276 15.79 11.10 14.43
N PRO A 277 16.93 11.51 15.05
CA PRO A 277 17.25 11.18 16.43
C PRO A 277 16.30 11.85 17.45
N SER A 278 16.23 11.28 18.65
CA SER A 278 15.32 11.69 19.72
C SER A 278 15.50 13.15 20.15
N ASN A 279 16.72 13.67 20.11
CA ASN A 279 17.04 15.07 20.43
C ASN A 279 16.52 16.07 19.38
N VAL A 280 16.14 15.62 18.19
CA VAL A 280 15.51 16.45 17.14
C VAL A 280 13.98 16.29 17.19
N ARG A 281 13.49 15.05 17.16
CA ARG A 281 12.05 14.79 17.07
C ARG A 281 11.28 15.16 18.34
N ARG A 282 11.85 14.99 19.55
CA ARG A 282 11.14 15.33 20.80
C ARG A 282 10.86 16.82 20.94
N PRO A 283 11.85 17.75 20.78
CA PRO A 283 11.56 19.17 20.82
C PRO A 283 10.59 19.63 19.73
N MET A 284 10.68 19.05 18.53
CA MET A 284 9.74 19.32 17.44
C MET A 284 8.31 18.94 17.83
N LEU A 285 8.10 17.70 18.30
CA LEU A 285 6.79 17.22 18.75
C LEU A 285 6.23 18.08 19.89
N LYS A 286 7.07 18.46 20.86
CA LYS A 286 6.67 19.33 21.96
C LYS A 286 6.24 20.72 21.49
N LYS A 287 6.99 21.31 20.56
CA LYS A 287 6.71 22.64 20.01
C LYS A 287 5.45 22.66 19.12
N SER A 288 5.26 21.62 18.31
CA SER A 288 4.17 21.55 17.33
C SER A 288 2.87 21.01 17.91
N PHE A 289 2.96 20.06 18.85
CA PHE A 289 1.82 19.29 19.37
C PHE A 289 1.73 19.25 20.90
N GLY A 290 2.58 19.97 21.64
CA GLY A 290 2.41 20.17 23.09
C GLY A 290 2.72 18.98 24.01
N PHE A 291 3.01 17.79 23.46
CA PHE A 291 3.23 16.57 24.26
C PHE A 291 4.70 16.09 24.26
N ASP A 292 5.06 15.31 25.27
CA ASP A 292 6.32 14.57 25.34
C ASP A 292 6.08 13.12 24.87
N CYS A 293 6.80 12.67 23.84
CA CYS A 293 6.57 11.34 23.27
C CYS A 293 7.03 10.23 24.21
N VAL A 294 6.09 9.39 24.63
CA VAL A 294 6.30 8.23 25.52
C VAL A 294 6.06 6.87 24.83
N CYS A 295 6.16 6.84 23.49
CA CYS A 295 6.03 5.58 22.73
C CYS A 295 7.11 4.56 23.14
N ALA A 296 6.93 3.30 22.77
CA ALA A 296 7.86 2.22 23.12
C ALA A 296 9.34 2.55 22.81
N LEU A 297 9.60 3.21 21.69
CA LEU A 297 10.96 3.64 21.32
C LEU A 297 11.49 4.73 22.25
N CYS A 298 10.71 5.80 22.45
CA CYS A 298 11.13 6.92 23.29
C CYS A 298 11.21 6.56 24.78
N SER A 299 10.47 5.54 25.22
CA SER A 299 10.49 5.03 26.60
C SER A 299 11.49 3.89 26.80
N SER A 300 12.24 3.50 25.76
CA SER A 300 13.25 2.45 25.84
C SER A 300 14.43 2.85 26.74
N PRO A 301 15.21 1.88 27.26
CA PRO A 301 16.42 2.16 28.02
C PRO A 301 17.37 3.11 27.26
N PRO A 302 18.12 3.99 27.95
CA PRO A 302 18.97 5.00 27.30
C PRO A 302 19.93 4.44 26.24
N SER A 303 20.51 3.25 26.46
CA SER A 303 21.40 2.60 25.51
C SER A 303 20.69 2.15 24.22
N GLN A 304 19.45 1.66 24.32
CA GLN A 304 18.64 1.27 23.15
C GLN A 304 18.17 2.50 22.38
N LEU A 305 17.75 3.55 23.10
CA LEU A 305 17.40 4.83 22.47
C LEU A 305 18.61 5.45 21.75
N GLN A 306 19.79 5.42 22.36
CA GLN A 306 21.02 5.91 21.73
C GLN A 306 21.38 5.10 20.47
N ALA A 307 21.23 3.78 20.49
CA ALA A 307 21.45 2.95 19.30
C ALA A 307 20.45 3.28 18.17
N SER A 308 19.18 3.52 18.50
CA SER A 308 18.18 4.01 17.54
C SER A 308 18.53 5.39 16.99
N ASP A 309 19.00 6.30 17.84
CA ASP A 309 19.40 7.64 17.44
C ASP A 309 20.57 7.61 16.45
N VAL A 310 21.54 6.71 16.65
CA VAL A 310 22.64 6.48 15.69
C VAL A 310 22.09 5.98 14.34
N ARG A 311 21.19 4.97 14.35
CA ARG A 311 20.59 4.45 13.11
C ARG A 311 19.76 5.51 12.40
N ARG A 312 18.95 6.29 13.10
CA ARG A 312 18.12 7.35 12.51
C ARG A 312 18.94 8.52 11.98
N GLY A 313 20.06 8.85 12.63
CA GLY A 313 21.03 9.80 12.08
C GLY A 313 21.67 9.28 10.78
N ARG A 314 22.01 7.99 10.74
CA ARG A 314 22.50 7.33 9.52
C ARG A 314 21.45 7.32 8.41
N ILE A 315 20.18 7.02 8.72
CA ILE A 315 19.06 7.08 7.77
C ILE A 315 18.97 8.47 7.13
N GLN A 316 18.96 9.54 7.94
CA GLN A 316 18.90 10.91 7.42
C GLN A 316 20.08 11.25 6.50
N HIS A 317 21.29 10.82 6.88
CA HIS A 317 22.48 11.05 6.06
C HIS A 317 22.40 10.32 4.70
N LEU A 318 21.99 9.05 4.71
CA LEU A 318 21.82 8.27 3.49
C LEU A 318 20.70 8.82 2.60
N ASP A 319 19.54 9.16 3.18
CA ASP A 319 18.41 9.77 2.45
C ASP A 319 18.84 11.07 1.76
N ALA A 320 19.59 11.93 2.45
CA ALA A 320 20.08 13.19 1.89
C ALA A 320 21.08 12.96 0.73
N ASN A 321 21.96 11.96 0.85
CA ASN A 321 22.92 11.62 -0.19
C ASN A 321 22.23 11.02 -1.42
N ILE A 322 21.27 10.11 -1.22
CA ILE A 322 20.49 9.46 -2.29
C ILE A 322 19.63 10.49 -3.02
N GLY A 323 19.00 11.41 -2.30
CA GLY A 323 18.18 12.48 -2.87
C GLY A 323 18.96 13.57 -3.59
N ASN A 324 20.29 13.57 -3.56
CA ASN A 324 21.13 14.57 -4.23
C ASN A 324 21.26 14.26 -5.74
N PRO A 325 20.71 15.11 -6.64
CA PRO A 325 20.75 14.86 -8.08
C PRO A 325 22.16 14.78 -8.66
N PHE A 326 23.13 15.48 -8.06
CA PHE A 326 24.52 15.45 -8.51
C PHE A 326 25.18 14.09 -8.25
N SER A 327 24.84 13.45 -7.13
CA SER A 327 25.39 12.15 -6.76
C SER A 327 24.95 11.04 -7.72
N MET A 328 23.69 11.06 -8.16
CA MET A 328 23.13 10.14 -9.16
C MET A 328 23.85 10.23 -10.52
N MET A 329 24.35 11.40 -10.89
CA MET A 329 25.09 11.60 -12.15
C MET A 329 26.56 11.19 -12.04
N SER A 330 27.21 11.55 -10.92
CA SER A 330 28.65 11.42 -10.74
C SER A 330 29.11 10.01 -10.35
N ASP A 331 28.43 9.37 -9.41
CA ASP A 331 28.73 7.99 -8.98
C ASP A 331 27.46 7.19 -8.66
N PRO A 332 26.68 6.79 -9.69
CA PRO A 332 25.44 6.05 -9.47
C PRO A 332 25.64 4.68 -8.82
N LYS A 333 26.85 4.07 -8.90
CA LYS A 333 27.13 2.80 -8.22
C LYS A 333 27.25 3.01 -6.72
N ALA A 334 27.97 4.05 -6.29
CA ALA A 334 28.04 4.41 -4.88
C ALA A 334 26.65 4.70 -4.31
N ILE A 335 25.79 5.39 -5.06
CA ILE A 335 24.44 5.68 -4.56
C ILE A 335 23.56 4.44 -4.46
N LEU A 336 23.66 3.47 -5.38
CA LEU A 336 22.98 2.18 -5.19
C LEU A 336 23.48 1.41 -3.97
N LYS A 337 24.76 1.54 -3.60
CA LYS A 337 25.31 1.00 -2.35
C LYS A 337 24.77 1.72 -1.12
N ASP A 338 24.57 3.03 -1.21
CA ASP A 338 23.90 3.81 -0.16
C ASP A 338 22.44 3.38 -0.03
N CYS A 339 21.73 3.11 -1.14
CA CYS A 339 20.38 2.55 -1.10
C CYS A 339 20.33 1.20 -0.37
N LEU A 340 21.25 0.28 -0.64
CA LEU A 340 21.32 -1.00 0.07
C LEU A 340 21.63 -0.79 1.57
N SER A 341 22.56 0.12 1.88
CA SER A 341 22.88 0.47 3.27
C SER A 341 21.68 1.05 4.01
N LEU A 342 20.87 1.87 3.32
CA LEU A 342 19.65 2.45 3.84
C LEU A 342 18.59 1.37 4.07
N LEU A 343 18.41 0.43 3.12
CA LEU A 343 17.49 -0.71 3.28
C LEU A 343 17.78 -1.48 4.57
N HIS A 344 19.04 -1.87 4.79
CA HIS A 344 19.43 -2.58 6.01
C HIS A 344 19.21 -1.73 7.27
N THR A 345 19.58 -0.45 7.24
CA THR A 345 19.42 0.43 8.41
C THR A 345 17.95 0.66 8.75
N LEU A 346 17.06 0.75 7.75
CA LEU A 346 15.61 0.84 7.93
C LEU A 346 15.04 -0.45 8.53
N GLN A 347 15.46 -1.61 8.04
CA GLN A 347 15.05 -2.91 8.57
C GLN A 347 15.49 -3.08 10.04
N GLU A 348 16.71 -2.67 10.38
CA GLU A 348 17.20 -2.70 11.77
C GLU A 348 16.43 -1.74 12.70
N GLU A 349 16.03 -0.58 12.20
CA GLU A 349 15.36 0.45 13.01
C GLU A 349 13.85 0.24 13.17
N TYR A 350 13.17 -0.13 12.09
CA TYR A 350 11.72 -0.21 12.04
C TYR A 350 11.19 -1.64 11.96
N GLY A 351 12.03 -2.61 11.60
CA GLY A 351 11.62 -4.01 11.43
C GLY A 351 10.45 -4.14 10.46
N ILE A 352 9.38 -4.81 10.89
CA ILE A 352 8.16 -4.98 10.09
C ILE A 352 7.45 -3.65 9.74
N CYS A 353 7.70 -2.58 10.50
CA CYS A 353 7.13 -1.25 10.23
C CYS A 353 7.91 -0.46 9.16
N ALA A 354 8.88 -1.06 8.46
CA ALA A 354 9.72 -0.35 7.50
C ALA A 354 9.08 -0.17 6.11
N VAL A 355 7.91 -0.77 5.85
CA VAL A 355 7.32 -0.92 4.50
C VAL A 355 7.15 0.40 3.74
N GLN A 356 6.68 1.47 4.39
CA GLN A 356 6.54 2.80 3.77
C GLN A 356 7.89 3.43 3.40
N HIS A 357 8.95 3.14 4.17
CA HIS A 357 10.29 3.59 3.82
C HIS A 357 10.86 2.78 2.64
N HIS A 358 10.58 1.48 2.59
CA HIS A 358 10.94 0.62 1.46
C HIS A 358 10.28 1.08 0.16
N ALA A 359 9.00 1.47 0.21
CA ALA A 359 8.28 2.01 -0.95
C ALA A 359 9.02 3.16 -1.62
N ARG A 360 9.47 4.16 -0.83
CA ARG A 360 10.24 5.31 -1.32
C ARG A 360 11.64 4.88 -1.79
N LEU A 361 12.36 4.13 -0.97
CA LEU A 361 13.73 3.71 -1.27
C LEU A 361 13.85 2.94 -2.59
N TYR A 362 12.95 1.99 -2.82
CA TYR A 362 12.96 1.23 -4.08
C TYR A 362 12.64 2.12 -5.28
N TYR A 363 11.82 3.16 -5.12
CA TYR A 363 11.57 4.13 -6.18
C TYR A 363 12.81 5.01 -6.46
N ASP A 364 13.52 5.47 -5.42
CA ASP A 364 14.76 6.23 -5.60
C ASP A 364 15.81 5.39 -6.34
N ALA A 365 15.99 4.12 -5.95
CA ALA A 365 16.88 3.18 -6.64
C ALA A 365 16.43 2.90 -8.08
N PHE A 366 15.12 2.77 -8.33
CA PHE A 366 14.56 2.66 -9.68
C PHE A 366 14.95 3.84 -10.55
N GLN A 367 14.84 5.07 -10.04
CA GLN A 367 15.17 6.29 -10.78
C GLN A 367 16.65 6.33 -11.18
N ILE A 368 17.56 5.85 -10.31
CA ILE A 368 18.97 5.70 -10.63
C ILE A 368 19.16 4.70 -11.78
N CYS A 369 18.61 3.49 -11.67
CA CYS A 369 18.76 2.45 -12.69
C CYS A 369 18.22 2.88 -14.06
N ILE A 370 17.00 3.42 -14.10
CA ILE A 370 16.35 3.80 -15.36
C ILE A 370 17.03 5.00 -16.03
N ALA A 371 17.60 5.93 -15.25
CA ALA A 371 18.38 7.06 -15.76
C ALA A 371 19.67 6.67 -16.48
N HIS A 372 20.21 5.49 -16.17
CA HIS A 372 21.42 4.91 -16.78
C HIS A 372 21.12 3.75 -17.76
N GLY A 373 19.84 3.50 -18.05
CA GLY A 373 19.38 2.54 -19.05
C GLY A 373 19.19 1.09 -18.55
N ASP A 374 19.32 0.83 -17.25
CA ASP A 374 19.21 -0.53 -16.68
C ASP A 374 17.74 -0.93 -16.45
N VAL A 375 17.10 -1.41 -17.51
CA VAL A 375 15.67 -1.77 -17.50
C VAL A 375 15.40 -3.00 -16.64
N GLY A 376 16.30 -4.00 -16.61
CA GLY A 376 16.12 -5.23 -15.84
C GLY A 376 16.01 -4.97 -14.33
N ARG A 377 16.97 -4.23 -13.75
CA ARG A 377 16.92 -3.84 -12.34
C ARG A 377 15.80 -2.84 -12.05
N ALA A 378 15.60 -1.86 -12.94
CA ALA A 378 14.53 -0.88 -12.77
C ALA A 378 13.16 -1.55 -12.68
N THR A 379 12.88 -2.55 -13.52
CA THR A 379 11.62 -3.33 -13.47
C THR A 379 11.39 -3.92 -12.07
N THR A 380 12.41 -4.60 -11.54
CA THR A 380 12.36 -5.27 -10.22
C THR A 380 12.19 -4.26 -9.08
N LEU A 381 12.92 -3.14 -9.13
CA LEU A 381 12.84 -2.07 -8.13
C LEU A 381 11.47 -1.39 -8.13
N ALA A 382 10.92 -1.10 -9.32
CA ALA A 382 9.58 -0.56 -9.44
C ALA A 382 8.51 -1.54 -8.93
N GLU A 383 8.66 -2.84 -9.19
CA GLU A 383 7.75 -3.87 -8.65
C GLU A 383 7.80 -3.93 -7.11
N ARG A 384 9.00 -3.92 -6.51
CA ARG A 384 9.15 -3.89 -5.05
C ARG A 384 8.58 -2.61 -4.43
N SER A 385 8.80 -1.46 -5.07
CA SER A 385 8.17 -0.20 -4.66
C SER A 385 6.65 -0.29 -4.72
N TYR A 386 6.09 -0.78 -5.83
CA TYR A 386 4.65 -0.97 -6.02
C TYR A 386 4.06 -1.88 -4.93
N ARG A 387 4.65 -3.06 -4.68
CA ARG A 387 4.18 -3.99 -3.65
C ARG A 387 4.17 -3.36 -2.25
N ALA A 388 5.20 -2.59 -1.91
CA ALA A 388 5.26 -1.86 -0.65
C ALA A 388 4.19 -0.76 -0.57
N ARG A 389 3.96 -0.01 -1.66
CA ARG A 389 2.91 1.02 -1.72
C ARG A 389 1.51 0.46 -1.62
N VAL A 390 1.22 -0.69 -2.22
CA VAL A 390 -0.08 -1.36 -2.06
C VAL A 390 -0.41 -1.60 -0.58
N ILE A 391 0.60 -1.93 0.24
CA ILE A 391 0.42 -2.14 1.67
C ILE A 391 0.11 -0.83 2.41
N CYS A 392 0.84 0.26 2.14
CA CYS A 392 0.71 1.49 2.92
C CYS A 392 -0.25 2.54 2.33
N GLU A 393 -0.62 2.44 1.06
CA GLU A 393 -1.42 3.41 0.31
C GLU A 393 -2.65 2.81 -0.37
N GLY A 394 -2.65 1.51 -0.67
CA GLY A 394 -3.70 0.82 -1.42
C GLY A 394 -3.59 0.96 -2.95
N GLU A 395 -4.28 0.10 -3.69
CA GLU A 395 -4.22 0.03 -5.17
C GLU A 395 -4.79 1.26 -5.89
N ASP A 396 -5.72 1.98 -5.25
CA ASP A 396 -6.39 3.18 -5.77
C ASP A 396 -5.61 4.47 -5.51
N SER A 397 -4.47 4.41 -4.82
CA SER A 397 -3.56 5.55 -4.70
C SER A 397 -3.00 5.91 -6.09
N PRO A 398 -3.11 7.17 -6.55
CA PRO A 398 -2.58 7.60 -7.84
C PRO A 398 -1.07 7.34 -7.97
N GLU A 399 -0.34 7.47 -6.86
CA GLU A 399 1.09 7.16 -6.82
C GLU A 399 1.35 5.65 -6.93
N THR A 400 0.55 4.81 -6.25
CA THR A 400 0.64 3.35 -6.39
C THR A 400 0.37 2.91 -7.82
N PHE A 401 -0.65 3.48 -8.47
CA PHE A 401 -0.95 3.24 -9.88
C PHE A 401 0.21 3.68 -10.80
N ARG A 402 0.80 4.86 -10.53
CA ARG A 402 1.94 5.37 -11.29
C ARG A 402 3.14 4.43 -11.18
N ILE A 403 3.49 3.96 -9.99
CA ILE A 403 4.61 3.01 -9.82
C ILE A 403 4.32 1.67 -10.49
N LYS A 404 3.08 1.17 -10.42
CA LYS A 404 2.65 -0.04 -11.17
C LYS A 404 2.89 0.10 -12.67
N SER A 405 2.59 1.27 -13.24
CA SER A 405 2.84 1.54 -14.66
C SER A 405 4.33 1.46 -15.01
N PHE A 406 5.21 1.93 -14.12
CA PHE A 406 6.66 1.82 -14.30
C PHE A 406 7.19 0.40 -14.10
N ALA A 407 6.59 -0.39 -13.22
CA ALA A 407 6.93 -1.81 -13.10
C ALA A 407 6.58 -2.58 -14.39
N LEU A 408 5.45 -2.23 -15.04
CA LEU A 408 5.05 -2.84 -16.30
C LEU A 408 5.89 -2.33 -17.48
N GLN A 409 6.16 -1.03 -17.56
CA GLN A 409 6.87 -0.39 -18.65
C GLN A 409 7.84 0.71 -18.16
N PRO A 410 9.02 0.33 -17.62
CA PRO A 410 9.98 1.25 -17.01
C PRO A 410 10.42 2.39 -17.92
N THR A 411 10.51 2.13 -19.23
CA THR A 411 10.99 3.07 -20.25
C THR A 411 10.04 4.24 -20.50
N THR A 412 8.83 4.22 -19.94
CA THR A 412 7.90 5.36 -19.97
C THR A 412 8.27 6.45 -18.96
N HIS A 413 9.15 6.14 -17.99
CA HIS A 413 9.63 7.13 -17.05
C HIS A 413 10.46 8.20 -17.78
N SER A 414 10.23 9.47 -17.44
CA SER A 414 10.83 10.62 -18.13
C SER A 414 12.35 10.67 -18.06
N SER A 415 12.97 10.03 -17.05
CA SER A 415 14.42 9.96 -16.92
C SER A 415 15.08 8.84 -17.72
N PHE A 416 14.34 7.99 -18.45
CA PHE A 416 14.93 6.84 -19.13
C PHE A 416 16.11 7.22 -20.03
N GLY A 417 17.30 6.71 -19.70
CA GLY A 417 18.54 6.98 -20.42
C GLY A 417 19.02 8.44 -20.40
N ALA A 418 18.44 9.29 -19.55
CA ALA A 418 18.71 10.73 -19.52
C ALA A 418 20.13 11.08 -19.07
N LEU A 419 20.80 10.19 -18.31
CA LEU A 419 22.17 10.39 -17.85
C LEU A 419 23.17 9.52 -18.62
N SER A 420 22.84 8.26 -18.87
CA SER A 420 23.71 7.33 -19.60
C SER A 420 22.93 6.14 -20.17
N MET A 421 23.58 5.39 -21.07
CA MET A 421 23.11 4.08 -21.55
C MET A 421 24.15 2.97 -21.31
N ARG A 422 25.15 3.22 -20.46
CA ARG A 422 26.22 2.25 -20.17
C ARG A 422 25.72 1.01 -19.43
N TRP A 423 24.55 1.08 -18.79
CA TRP A 423 23.96 -0.03 -18.05
C TRP A 423 22.79 -0.67 -18.80
N LYS A 424 22.72 -0.47 -20.12
CA LYS A 424 21.62 -0.97 -20.94
C LYS A 424 21.41 -2.48 -20.75
N THR A 425 20.23 -2.83 -20.27
CA THR A 425 19.72 -4.21 -20.12
C THR A 425 18.30 -4.28 -20.69
N GLY A 426 17.86 -5.48 -21.05
CA GLY A 426 16.47 -5.74 -21.45
C GLY A 426 15.54 -6.03 -20.27
N LYS A 427 14.22 -5.98 -20.50
CA LYS A 427 13.23 -6.44 -19.49
C LYS A 427 13.36 -7.94 -19.20
N GLU A 428 13.79 -8.72 -20.21
CA GLU A 428 14.08 -10.16 -20.10
C GLU A 428 15.15 -10.47 -19.04
N GLU A 429 16.01 -9.50 -18.70
CA GLU A 429 17.04 -9.61 -17.68
C GLU A 429 16.54 -9.25 -16.27
N ALA A 430 15.25 -8.88 -16.13
CA ALA A 430 14.62 -8.76 -14.83
C ALA A 430 14.52 -10.17 -14.23
N LEU A 431 15.32 -10.43 -13.19
CA LEU A 431 15.25 -11.68 -12.46
C LEU A 431 13.98 -11.67 -11.59
N GLY A 432 13.02 -12.53 -11.91
CA GLY A 432 11.94 -12.89 -10.99
C GLY A 432 12.49 -13.85 -9.94
N GLY A 433 13.08 -13.33 -8.86
CA GLY A 433 13.86 -14.12 -7.91
C GLY A 433 13.51 -13.87 -6.44
N CYS A 434 13.58 -14.94 -5.64
CA CYS A 434 13.40 -14.93 -4.19
C CYS A 434 14.37 -13.96 -3.49
N ASP A 435 13.96 -13.43 -2.33
CA ASP A 435 14.72 -12.52 -1.46
C ASP A 435 15.98 -13.19 -0.86
N THR A 436 16.95 -13.50 -1.71
CA THR A 436 18.27 -14.03 -1.36
C THR A 436 19.28 -12.90 -1.30
N VAL A 437 20.32 -13.07 -0.48
CA VAL A 437 21.43 -12.09 -0.37
C VAL A 437 22.07 -11.84 -1.73
N GLU A 438 22.26 -12.88 -2.54
CA GLU A 438 22.86 -12.77 -3.88
C GLU A 438 21.98 -11.95 -4.83
N PHE A 439 20.65 -12.10 -4.73
CA PHE A 439 19.70 -11.32 -5.51
C PHE A 439 19.72 -9.84 -5.12
N GLU A 440 19.79 -9.52 -3.83
CA GLU A 440 19.88 -8.13 -3.37
C GLU A 440 21.21 -7.48 -3.77
N GLU A 441 22.32 -8.22 -3.67
CA GLU A 441 23.62 -7.77 -4.16
C GLU A 441 23.59 -7.50 -5.67
N TRP A 442 22.93 -8.35 -6.47
CA TRP A 442 22.70 -8.08 -7.87
C TRP A 442 21.85 -6.83 -8.07
N LEU A 443 20.71 -6.72 -7.37
CA LEU A 443 19.72 -5.64 -7.52
C LEU A 443 20.33 -4.26 -7.26
N PHE A 444 21.19 -4.15 -6.24
CA PHE A 444 21.91 -2.93 -5.88
C PHE A 444 23.34 -2.87 -6.44
N ARG A 445 23.64 -3.68 -7.46
CA ARG A 445 24.89 -3.66 -8.24
C ARG A 445 26.17 -3.77 -7.40
N GLN A 446 26.12 -4.56 -6.32
CA GLN A 446 27.28 -4.90 -5.48
C GLN A 446 28.20 -5.94 -6.15
N LYS A 447 27.64 -6.74 -7.08
CA LYS A 447 28.39 -7.65 -7.95
C LYS A 447 28.07 -7.34 -9.42
N SER A 448 29.06 -7.62 -10.28
CA SER A 448 29.09 -7.30 -11.72
C SER A 448 27.91 -7.86 -12.49
#